data_AF-A0A6A5GMX6-F1
#
_entry.id   AF-A0A6A5GMX6-F1
#
_cell.length_a   1.000
_cell.length_b   1.000
_cell.length_c   1.000
_cell.angle_alpha   90.00
_cell.angle_beta   90.00
_cell.angle_gamma   90.00
#
_symmetry.space_group_name_H-M   'P 1'
#
loop_
_entity.id
_entity.type
_entity.pdbx_description
1 polymer ?
#
loop_
_entity_poly.entity_id
_entity_poly.type
_entity_poly.pdbx_seq_one_letter_code
_entity_poly.pdbx_strand_id
1 'polypeptide(L)'
;MHQLPQPTTSNFNRDDKSGNPKKWTITGNVNEKGFPLKTLVDWLNNGINYAKEVYAKMKESQMTDLEIFRAELETYLQQNQLPINGQPHNTNANLIAFATNIELETQDFTFVECKNVNSALLTFKFKMSCLQEVDKLPYMLSLNGKENLLNYAGENIAGLNSAQLYVKAPGSRTSIHPENSTVASFNHNIGPGDCIWYCVPLSRSLINYSNVLCET
;
A
#
# COMPACT_ATOMS: atom_id res chain seq x y z
N MET A 1 -1.15 -5.09 7.93
CA MET A 1 -0.18 -4.55 8.90
C MET A 1 -0.58 -3.14 9.28
N HIS A 2 -0.36 -2.70 10.52
CA HIS A 2 -0.55 -1.31 10.93
C HIS A 2 0.79 -0.60 10.94
N GLN A 3 0.87 0.67 10.50
CA GLN A 3 2.11 1.44 10.44
C GLN A 3 1.88 2.86 10.97
N LEU A 4 2.94 3.49 11.47
CA LEU A 4 2.91 4.92 11.74
C LEU A 4 3.22 5.67 10.42
N PRO A 5 2.31 6.51 9.90
CA PRO A 5 2.58 7.27 8.70
C PRO A 5 3.69 8.30 8.97
N GLN A 6 4.66 8.40 8.06
CA GLN A 6 5.81 9.30 8.19
C GLN A 6 6.21 9.89 6.83
N PRO A 7 6.89 11.06 6.80
CA PRO A 7 7.35 11.66 5.54
C PRO A 7 8.33 10.75 4.82
N THR A 8 8.17 10.61 3.50
CA THR A 8 8.87 9.63 2.66
C THR A 8 10.40 9.69 2.72
N THR A 9 10.96 10.85 3.05
CA THR A 9 12.41 11.06 3.15
C THR A 9 12.97 10.79 4.56
N SER A 10 12.15 10.29 5.49
CA SER A 10 12.52 10.17 6.90
C SER A 10 11.89 8.97 7.59
N ASN A 11 12.60 8.42 8.58
CA ASN A 11 12.06 7.43 9.52
C ASN A 11 12.34 7.87 10.96
N PHE A 12 11.34 8.40 11.65
CA PHE A 12 11.48 8.87 13.02
C PHE A 12 11.26 7.73 14.00
N ASN A 13 12.27 7.43 14.82
CA ASN A 13 12.12 6.54 15.95
C ASN A 13 11.79 7.37 17.20
N ARG A 14 10.54 7.29 17.67
CA ARG A 14 10.07 8.05 18.85
C ARG A 14 10.84 7.70 20.13
N ASP A 15 11.32 6.47 20.25
CA ASP A 15 12.06 6.02 21.44
C ASP A 15 13.55 6.40 21.36
N ASP A 16 13.96 7.06 20.27
CA ASP A 16 15.28 7.63 20.08
C ASP A 16 15.28 9.13 20.37
N LYS A 17 15.23 9.48 21.67
CA LYS A 17 15.33 10.87 22.14
C LYS A 17 16.63 11.57 21.74
N SER A 18 17.65 10.82 21.29
CA SER A 18 18.92 11.33 20.79
C SER A 18 18.95 11.55 19.27
N GLY A 19 17.91 11.15 18.55
CA GLY A 19 17.86 11.23 17.09
C GLY A 19 18.98 10.43 16.43
N ASN A 20 19.39 9.29 17.00
CA ASN A 20 20.49 8.50 16.47
C ASN A 20 20.11 7.93 15.08
N PRO A 21 20.76 8.40 13.99
CA PRO A 21 20.40 8.02 12.62
C PRO A 21 20.70 6.55 12.29
N LYS A 22 21.20 5.76 13.25
CA LYS A 22 21.55 4.35 13.10
C LYS A 22 20.43 3.39 13.51
N LYS A 23 19.30 3.85 14.03
CA LYS A 23 18.12 2.99 14.27
C LYS A 23 17.22 2.94 13.04
N TRP A 24 17.49 1.98 12.16
CA TRP A 24 16.75 1.74 10.91
C TRP A 24 15.44 0.95 11.09
N THR A 25 15.03 0.66 12.32
CA THR A 25 13.82 -0.09 12.59
C THR A 25 12.59 0.72 12.19
N ILE A 26 11.79 0.20 11.27
CA ILE A 26 10.42 0.69 11.06
C ILE A 26 9.61 0.20 12.27
N THR A 27 9.55 1.03 13.30
CA THR A 27 8.79 0.78 14.52
C THR A 27 7.30 0.94 14.27
N GLY A 28 6.49 0.03 14.82
CA GLY A 28 5.02 0.15 14.79
C GLY A 28 4.29 -0.82 13.87
N ASN A 29 4.99 -1.74 13.21
CA ASN A 29 4.36 -2.79 12.39
C ASN A 29 3.63 -3.81 13.27
N VAL A 30 2.29 -3.75 13.31
CA VAL A 30 1.46 -4.83 13.87
C VAL A 30 0.89 -5.66 12.75
N ASN A 31 1.22 -6.96 12.72
CA ASN A 31 0.70 -7.88 11.72
C ASN A 31 -0.57 -8.55 12.24
N GLU A 32 -1.67 -8.35 11.53
CA GLU A 32 -2.93 -9.04 11.78
C GLU A 32 -3.24 -10.01 10.65
N LYS A 33 -3.82 -11.16 11.00
CA LYS A 33 -4.33 -12.17 10.04
C LYS A 33 -5.85 -12.23 10.13
N GLY A 34 -6.51 -12.56 9.03
CA GLY A 34 -7.97 -12.75 8.99
C GLY A 34 -8.79 -11.47 8.93
N PHE A 35 -8.17 -10.32 8.67
CA PHE A 35 -8.87 -9.06 8.47
C PHE A 35 -9.51 -9.03 7.06
N PRO A 36 -10.84 -8.86 6.91
CA PRO A 36 -11.47 -8.88 5.59
C PRO A 36 -10.99 -7.71 4.70
N LEU A 37 -10.64 -8.00 3.45
CA LEU A 37 -10.22 -6.98 2.48
C LEU A 37 -11.26 -5.88 2.32
N LYS A 38 -12.55 -6.25 2.33
CA LYS A 38 -13.66 -5.28 2.26
C LYS A 38 -13.58 -4.24 3.38
N THR A 39 -13.33 -4.66 4.62
CA THR A 39 -13.25 -3.76 5.77
C THR A 39 -12.11 -2.75 5.60
N LEU A 40 -10.97 -3.17 5.06
CA LEU A 40 -9.86 -2.29 4.76
C LEU A 40 -10.22 -1.27 3.66
N VAL A 41 -10.85 -1.73 2.59
CA VAL A 41 -11.27 -0.88 1.48
C VAL A 41 -12.32 0.14 1.93
N ASP A 42 -13.30 -0.27 2.74
CA ASP A 42 -14.30 0.63 3.32
C ASP A 42 -13.62 1.70 4.20
N TRP A 43 -12.71 1.29 5.09
CA TRP A 43 -11.93 2.20 5.93
C TRP A 43 -11.12 3.22 5.10
N LEU A 44 -10.39 2.75 4.08
CA LEU A 44 -9.58 3.60 3.22
C LEU A 44 -10.44 4.61 2.46
N ASN A 45 -11.56 4.15 1.87
CA ASN A 45 -12.47 5.03 1.13
C ASN A 45 -13.10 6.09 2.04
N ASN A 46 -13.52 5.72 3.25
CA ASN A 46 -14.09 6.66 4.21
C ASN A 46 -13.06 7.73 4.61
N GLY A 47 -11.82 7.33 4.91
CA GLY A 47 -10.72 8.24 5.22
C GLY A 47 -10.41 9.21 4.06
N ILE A 48 -10.34 8.70 2.82
CA ILE A 48 -10.09 9.52 1.63
C ILE A 48 -11.24 10.51 1.39
N ASN A 49 -12.49 10.07 1.50
CA ASN A 49 -13.64 10.93 1.26
C ASN A 49 -13.72 12.04 2.31
N TYR A 50 -13.52 11.71 3.58
CA TYR A 50 -13.51 12.72 4.64
C TYR A 50 -12.34 13.70 4.51
N ALA A 51 -11.14 13.22 4.14
CA ALA A 51 -10.01 14.10 3.86
C ALA A 51 -10.31 15.08 2.71
N LYS A 52 -11.04 14.65 1.67
CA LYS A 52 -11.48 15.53 0.58
C LYS A 52 -12.49 16.59 1.05
N GLU A 53 -13.41 16.23 1.93
CA GLU A 53 -14.37 17.17 2.53
C GLU A 53 -13.65 18.23 3.37
N VAL A 54 -12.75 17.80 4.25
CA VAL A 54 -11.94 18.73 5.07
C VAL A 54 -11.10 19.65 4.18
N TYR A 55 -10.49 19.11 3.12
CA TYR A 55 -9.72 19.91 2.17
C TYR A 55 -10.60 20.92 1.39
N ALA A 56 -11.87 20.58 1.12
CA ALA A 56 -12.81 21.54 0.54
C ALA A 56 -13.08 22.71 1.50
N LYS A 57 -13.31 22.43 2.79
CA LYS A 57 -13.48 23.46 3.84
C LYS A 57 -12.24 24.35 3.95
N MET A 58 -11.04 23.78 3.90
CA MET A 58 -9.78 24.53 3.89
C MET A 58 -9.69 25.50 2.70
N LYS A 59 -10.17 25.08 1.52
CA LYS A 59 -10.20 25.94 0.33
C LYS A 59 -11.25 27.04 0.46
N GLU A 60 -12.42 26.75 1.00
CA GLU A 60 -13.48 27.72 1.25
C GLU A 60 -13.05 28.80 2.25
N SER A 61 -12.27 28.43 3.28
CA SER A 61 -11.65 29.39 4.20
C SER A 61 -10.44 30.12 3.62
N GLN A 62 -10.12 29.94 2.34
CA GLN A 62 -8.92 30.52 1.71
C GLN A 62 -7.62 30.14 2.44
N MET A 63 -7.56 28.94 3.03
CA MET A 63 -6.43 28.42 3.78
C MET A 63 -6.07 29.23 5.05
N THR A 64 -7.00 29.97 5.66
CA THR A 64 -6.73 30.71 6.90
C THR A 64 -6.80 29.84 8.16
N ASP A 65 -7.65 28.81 8.15
CA ASP A 65 -7.97 27.99 9.33
C ASP A 65 -7.35 26.58 9.27
N LEU A 66 -6.17 26.44 8.66
CA LEU A 66 -5.55 25.14 8.39
C LEU A 66 -5.36 24.27 9.63
N GLU A 67 -4.96 24.85 10.76
CA GLU A 67 -4.74 24.13 12.02
C GLU A 67 -6.02 23.50 12.58
N ILE A 68 -7.15 24.22 12.46
CA ILE A 68 -8.46 23.75 12.92
C ILE A 68 -8.87 22.54 12.08
N PHE A 69 -8.78 22.66 10.75
CA PHE A 69 -9.15 21.58 9.84
C PHE A 69 -8.17 20.40 9.91
N ARG A 70 -6.88 20.63 10.18
CA ARG A 70 -5.93 19.55 10.44
C ARG A 70 -6.35 18.76 11.69
N ALA A 71 -6.64 19.46 12.79
CA ALA A 71 -7.07 18.82 14.04
C ALA A 71 -8.41 18.06 13.88
N GLU A 72 -9.35 18.59 13.08
CA GLU A 72 -10.59 17.90 12.71
C GLU A 72 -10.30 16.58 12.00
N LEU A 73 -9.45 16.60 10.96
CA LEU A 73 -9.08 15.40 10.23
C LEU A 73 -8.32 14.39 11.10
N GLU A 74 -7.36 14.84 11.89
CA GLU A 74 -6.60 13.99 12.82
C GLU A 74 -7.51 13.28 13.82
N THR A 75 -8.50 14.00 14.36
CA THR A 75 -9.48 13.44 15.30
C THR A 75 -10.34 12.37 14.63
N TYR A 76 -10.84 12.63 13.43
CA TYR A 76 -11.63 11.67 12.67
C TYR A 76 -10.82 10.40 12.37
N LEU A 77 -9.59 10.54 11.88
CA LEU A 77 -8.73 9.40 11.54
C LEU A 77 -8.41 8.56 12.78
N GLN A 78 -8.16 9.19 13.93
CA GLN A 78 -7.90 8.48 15.19
C GLN A 78 -9.11 7.67 15.65
N GLN A 79 -10.31 8.26 15.58
CA GLN A 79 -11.55 7.63 16.02
C GLN A 79 -11.99 6.49 15.10
N ASN A 80 -11.63 6.56 13.82
CA ASN A 80 -12.02 5.58 12.80
C ASN A 80 -10.87 4.66 12.38
N GLN A 81 -9.75 4.64 13.12
CA GLN A 81 -8.68 3.69 12.85
C GLN A 81 -9.17 2.25 12.98
N LEU A 82 -8.60 1.34 12.17
CA LEU A 82 -8.91 -0.08 12.31
C LEU A 82 -8.41 -0.61 13.66
N PRO A 83 -9.15 -1.53 14.30
CA PRO A 83 -8.78 -2.05 15.61
C PRO A 83 -7.43 -2.78 15.54
N ILE A 84 -6.64 -2.66 16.60
CA ILE A 84 -5.36 -3.34 16.75
C ILE A 84 -5.51 -4.38 17.87
N ASN A 85 -5.56 -5.64 17.50
CA ASN A 85 -5.91 -6.74 18.39
C ASN A 85 -4.68 -7.35 19.07
N GLY A 86 -4.66 -7.33 20.41
CA GLY A 86 -3.77 -8.17 21.22
C GLY A 86 -2.29 -7.80 21.20
N GLN A 87 -1.91 -6.64 20.64
CA GLN A 87 -0.52 -6.18 20.58
C GLN A 87 -0.35 -4.81 21.25
N PRO A 88 0.69 -4.61 22.07
CA PRO A 88 1.02 -3.30 22.61
C PRO A 88 1.26 -2.29 21.49
N HIS A 89 0.54 -1.18 21.51
CA HIS A 89 0.69 -0.08 20.56
C HIS A 89 0.45 1.26 21.26
N ASN A 90 0.89 2.36 20.63
CA ASN A 90 0.61 3.70 21.13
C ASN A 90 -0.83 4.08 20.78
N THR A 91 -1.70 4.14 21.78
CA THR A 91 -3.12 4.53 21.60
C THR A 91 -3.30 6.00 21.20
N ASN A 92 -2.27 6.84 21.38
CA ASN A 92 -2.29 8.24 20.97
C ASN A 92 -1.74 8.44 19.54
N ALA A 93 -1.40 7.38 18.82
CA ALA A 93 -0.92 7.46 17.46
C ALA A 93 -2.03 7.15 16.45
N ASN A 94 -2.06 7.91 15.37
CA ASN A 94 -2.81 7.60 14.17
C ASN A 94 -2.07 6.54 13.36
N LEU A 95 -2.48 5.29 13.50
CA LEU A 95 -1.89 4.18 12.74
C LEU A 95 -2.70 3.92 11.46
N ILE A 96 -1.99 3.78 10.35
CA ILE A 96 -2.58 3.42 9.07
C ILE A 96 -2.53 1.91 8.89
N ALA A 97 -3.54 1.34 8.23
CA ALA A 97 -3.48 -0.04 7.78
C ALA A 97 -2.91 -0.13 6.36
N PHE A 98 -2.06 -1.11 6.15
CA PHE A 98 -1.48 -1.49 4.88
C PHE A 98 -1.77 -2.98 4.67
N ALA A 99 -2.50 -3.35 3.61
CA ALA A 99 -2.64 -4.75 3.24
C ALA A 99 -1.63 -5.10 2.16
N THR A 100 -0.91 -6.18 2.43
CA THR A 100 0.31 -6.57 1.74
C THR A 100 0.24 -8.05 1.42
N ASN A 101 0.92 -8.47 0.35
CA ASN A 101 1.08 -9.87 -0.04
C ASN A 101 -0.26 -10.62 -0.20
N ILE A 102 -1.29 -9.96 -0.75
CA ILE A 102 -2.56 -10.61 -1.04
C ILE A 102 -2.39 -11.42 -2.33
N GLU A 103 -2.44 -12.74 -2.26
CA GLU A 103 -2.36 -13.62 -3.43
C GLU A 103 -3.56 -13.41 -4.36
N LEU A 104 -3.31 -12.88 -5.57
CA LEU A 104 -4.37 -12.47 -6.48
C LEU A 104 -5.24 -13.66 -6.93
N GLU A 105 -4.63 -14.84 -7.09
CA GLU A 105 -5.31 -16.09 -7.48
C GLU A 105 -6.32 -16.58 -6.44
N THR A 106 -6.19 -16.15 -5.18
CA THR A 106 -7.08 -16.55 -4.08
C THR A 106 -8.31 -15.67 -3.93
N GLN A 107 -8.42 -14.61 -4.74
CA GLN A 107 -9.42 -13.57 -4.58
C GLN A 107 -10.36 -13.52 -5.79
N ASP A 108 -11.66 -13.41 -5.51
CA ASP A 108 -12.68 -13.13 -6.51
C ASP A 108 -12.92 -11.62 -6.59
N PHE A 109 -12.45 -10.97 -7.66
CA PHE A 109 -12.71 -9.56 -7.88
C PHE A 109 -13.94 -9.34 -8.78
N THR A 110 -14.73 -8.32 -8.45
CA THR A 110 -15.77 -7.79 -9.33
C THR A 110 -15.34 -6.40 -9.76
N PHE A 111 -15.06 -6.25 -11.05
CA PHE A 111 -14.78 -4.94 -11.62
C PHE A 111 -16.09 -4.16 -11.74
N VAL A 112 -16.05 -2.91 -11.31
CA VAL A 112 -17.16 -1.97 -11.44
C VAL A 112 -16.72 -0.90 -12.41
N GLU A 113 -17.30 -0.90 -13.61
CA GLU A 113 -17.11 0.17 -14.59
C GLU A 113 -18.26 1.17 -14.45
N CYS A 114 -17.91 2.42 -14.16
CA CYS A 114 -18.86 3.53 -14.06
C CYS A 114 -18.76 4.38 -15.34
N LYS A 115 -19.84 4.40 -16.14
CA LYS A 115 -19.93 5.22 -17.36
C LYS A 115 -21.02 6.26 -17.22
N ASN A 116 -20.69 7.52 -17.52
CA ASN A 116 -21.69 8.57 -17.72
C ASN A 116 -22.26 8.45 -19.14
N VAL A 117 -23.52 8.08 -19.24
CA VAL A 117 -24.24 8.00 -20.53
C VAL A 117 -25.48 8.88 -20.42
N ASN A 118 -25.57 9.93 -21.25
CA ASN A 118 -26.72 10.85 -21.30
C ASN A 118 -27.15 11.36 -19.91
N SER A 119 -26.20 11.84 -19.11
CA SER A 119 -26.43 12.36 -17.74
C SER A 119 -26.92 11.33 -16.71
N ALA A 120 -26.92 10.04 -17.04
CA ALA A 120 -27.12 8.95 -16.10
C ALA A 120 -25.80 8.22 -15.83
N LEU A 121 -25.50 7.98 -14.54
CA LEU A 121 -24.38 7.14 -14.14
C LEU A 121 -24.80 5.68 -14.23
N LEU A 122 -24.33 4.97 -15.26
CA LEU A 122 -24.54 3.53 -15.40
C LEU A 122 -23.40 2.78 -14.71
N THR A 123 -23.77 1.82 -13.87
CA THR A 123 -22.82 0.93 -13.19
C THR A 123 -22.86 -0.45 -13.85
N PHE A 124 -21.76 -0.84 -14.46
CA PHE A 124 -21.61 -2.19 -15.03
C PHE A 124 -20.72 -3.02 -14.12
N LYS A 125 -21.21 -4.19 -13.71
CA LYS A 125 -20.43 -5.13 -12.89
C LYS A 125 -20.02 -6.30 -13.76
N PHE A 126 -18.72 -6.50 -13.90
CA PHE A 126 -18.15 -7.63 -14.62
C PHE A 126 -17.32 -8.46 -13.64
N LYS A 127 -17.56 -9.77 -13.65
CA LYS A 127 -16.64 -10.71 -13.01
C LYS A 127 -15.58 -11.04 -14.06
N MET A 128 -14.41 -10.43 -13.95
CA MET A 128 -13.22 -10.74 -14.72
C MET A 128 -12.17 -11.21 -13.72
N SER A 129 -11.45 -12.29 -14.03
CA SER A 129 -10.29 -12.63 -13.22
C SER A 129 -9.23 -11.56 -13.44
N CYS A 130 -8.67 -10.97 -12.38
CA CYS A 130 -7.54 -10.05 -12.52
C CYS A 130 -6.37 -10.70 -13.29
N LEU A 131 -6.26 -12.03 -13.27
CA LEU A 131 -5.28 -12.80 -14.03
C LEU A 131 -5.44 -12.61 -15.55
N GLN A 132 -6.68 -12.44 -16.05
CA GLN A 132 -6.91 -12.21 -17.49
C GLN A 132 -6.40 -10.85 -17.97
N GLU A 133 -6.30 -9.87 -17.07
CA GLU A 133 -5.66 -8.58 -17.38
C GLU A 133 -4.13 -8.69 -17.27
N VAL A 134 -3.62 -9.46 -16.31
CA VAL A 134 -2.19 -9.77 -16.18
C VAL A 134 -1.67 -10.52 -17.42
N ASP A 135 -2.49 -11.38 -18.03
CA ASP A 135 -2.14 -12.11 -19.27
C ASP A 135 -1.91 -11.18 -20.48
N LYS A 136 -2.36 -9.92 -20.42
CA LYS A 136 -2.11 -8.93 -21.48
C LYS A 136 -0.73 -8.28 -21.38
N LEU A 137 0.01 -8.51 -20.29
CA LEU A 137 1.35 -7.98 -20.14
C LEU A 137 2.27 -8.54 -21.23
N PRO A 138 3.27 -7.77 -21.70
CA PRO A 138 4.33 -8.31 -22.53
C PRO A 138 4.93 -9.54 -21.87
N TYR A 139 5.24 -10.52 -22.71
CA TYR A 139 5.78 -11.81 -22.31
C TYR A 139 6.89 -11.76 -21.23
N MET A 140 7.83 -10.81 -21.33
CA MET A 140 8.94 -10.65 -20.38
C MET A 140 8.50 -10.21 -18.97
N LEU A 141 7.26 -9.73 -18.82
CA LEU A 141 6.62 -9.31 -17.57
C LEU A 141 5.50 -10.26 -17.13
N SER A 142 5.19 -11.27 -17.94
CA SER A 142 4.15 -12.24 -17.63
C SER A 142 4.66 -13.26 -16.61
N LEU A 143 3.81 -13.59 -15.63
CA LEU A 143 4.10 -14.59 -14.59
C LEU A 143 4.51 -15.95 -15.19
N ASN A 144 3.86 -16.34 -16.29
CA ASN A 144 4.09 -17.62 -16.99
C ASN A 144 4.73 -17.43 -18.37
N GLY A 145 5.45 -16.31 -18.60
CA GLY A 145 6.20 -16.14 -19.84
C GLY A 145 7.14 -17.33 -20.06
N LYS A 146 7.12 -17.97 -21.24
CA LYS A 146 8.12 -18.96 -21.68
C LYS A 146 9.53 -18.41 -21.34
N GLU A 147 10.50 -19.28 -21.08
CA GLU A 147 11.86 -18.88 -20.65
C GLU A 147 11.99 -18.13 -19.31
N ASN A 148 10.90 -17.87 -18.56
CA ASN A 148 11.02 -17.43 -17.17
C ASN A 148 11.57 -18.59 -16.33
N LEU A 149 12.70 -18.35 -15.64
CA LEU A 149 13.36 -19.33 -14.77
C LEU A 149 12.41 -19.88 -13.70
N LEU A 150 11.48 -19.05 -13.22
CA LEU A 150 10.53 -19.44 -12.17
C LEU A 150 9.53 -20.51 -12.62
N ASN A 151 9.33 -20.72 -13.92
CA ASN A 151 8.49 -21.80 -14.44
C ASN A 151 9.10 -23.19 -14.21
N TYR A 152 10.42 -23.27 -13.95
CA TYR A 152 11.12 -24.53 -13.70
C TYR A 152 11.07 -24.95 -12.21
N ALA A 153 10.48 -24.14 -11.33
CA ALA A 153 10.33 -24.48 -9.92
C ALA A 153 9.44 -25.71 -9.70
N GLY A 154 8.50 -25.99 -10.62
CA GLY A 154 7.56 -27.11 -10.52
C GLY A 154 6.46 -26.92 -9.46
N GLU A 155 6.42 -25.75 -8.80
CA GLU A 155 5.43 -25.38 -7.80
C GLU A 155 5.08 -23.89 -7.88
N ASN A 156 3.94 -23.51 -7.28
CA ASN A 156 3.60 -22.11 -7.07
C ASN A 156 4.35 -21.57 -5.83
N ILE A 157 5.11 -20.51 -6.04
CA ILE A 157 5.84 -19.76 -5.02
C ILE A 157 5.18 -18.39 -4.90
N ALA A 158 4.40 -18.24 -3.83
CA ALA A 158 3.64 -17.04 -3.48
C ALA A 158 4.48 -15.75 -3.64
N GLY A 159 4.06 -14.86 -4.53
CA GLY A 159 4.70 -13.57 -4.80
C GLY A 159 5.94 -13.60 -5.69
N LEU A 160 6.35 -14.78 -6.19
CA LEU A 160 7.42 -14.90 -7.19
C LEU A 160 6.84 -15.25 -8.56
N ASN A 161 6.17 -16.40 -8.68
CA ASN A 161 5.50 -16.82 -9.92
C ASN A 161 3.97 -16.73 -9.83
N SER A 162 3.46 -16.10 -8.77
CA SER A 162 2.08 -15.62 -8.64
C SER A 162 2.06 -14.11 -8.42
N ALA A 163 0.98 -13.45 -8.85
CA ALA A 163 0.79 -12.02 -8.60
C ALA A 163 0.32 -11.75 -7.16
N GLN A 164 0.88 -10.71 -6.55
CA GLN A 164 0.42 -10.16 -5.28
C GLN A 164 -0.22 -8.78 -5.46
N LEU A 165 -1.30 -8.54 -4.71
CA LEU A 165 -1.95 -7.25 -4.58
C LEU A 165 -1.55 -6.57 -3.27
N TYR A 166 -1.36 -5.26 -3.35
CA TYR A 166 -1.09 -4.37 -2.24
C TYR A 166 -2.16 -3.27 -2.20
N VAL A 167 -2.81 -3.08 -1.06
CA VAL A 167 -3.78 -2.00 -0.84
C VAL A 167 -3.19 -1.04 0.19
N LYS A 168 -2.93 0.19 -0.26
CA LYS A 168 -2.08 1.16 0.44
C LYS A 168 -2.86 2.41 0.82
N ALA A 169 -2.74 2.81 2.08
CA ALA A 169 -3.07 4.16 2.53
C ALA A 169 -1.86 5.09 2.37
N PRO A 170 -2.03 6.41 2.26
CA PRO A 170 -0.91 7.35 2.31
C PRO A 170 -0.03 7.12 3.54
N GLY A 171 1.27 7.03 3.33
CA GLY A 171 2.28 6.65 4.32
C GLY A 171 2.57 5.15 4.41
N SER A 172 1.91 4.28 3.63
CA SER A 172 2.21 2.83 3.63
C SER A 172 3.61 2.58 3.09
N ARG A 173 4.37 1.73 3.78
CA ARG A 173 5.77 1.44 3.46
C ARG A 173 6.04 -0.05 3.37
N THR A 174 6.58 -0.47 2.24
CA THR A 174 7.32 -1.74 2.15
C THR A 174 8.77 -1.45 2.53
N SER A 175 9.28 -2.10 3.58
CA SER A 175 10.65 -1.91 4.06
C SER A 175 11.68 -2.28 2.99
N ILE A 176 12.87 -1.69 3.06
CA ILE A 176 13.96 -1.99 2.14
C ILE A 176 14.34 -3.48 2.23
N HIS A 177 14.37 -4.17 1.09
CA HIS A 177 14.75 -5.58 0.96
C HIS A 177 15.24 -5.86 -0.46
N PRO A 178 16.09 -6.89 -0.66
CA PRO A 178 16.20 -7.51 -1.97
C PRO A 178 14.96 -8.33 -2.28
N GLU A 179 14.75 -8.58 -3.56
CA GLU A 179 13.88 -9.66 -3.97
C GLU A 179 14.48 -11.03 -3.59
N ASN A 180 13.60 -11.98 -3.29
CA ASN A 180 14.02 -13.34 -2.94
C ASN A 180 14.88 -13.94 -4.07
N SER A 181 16.02 -14.53 -3.70
CA SER A 181 16.98 -15.10 -4.66
C SER A 181 17.50 -14.08 -5.71
N THR A 182 17.38 -12.77 -5.45
CA THR A 182 17.83 -11.69 -6.33
C THR A 182 17.20 -11.71 -7.73
N VAL A 183 16.00 -12.30 -7.86
CA VAL A 183 15.25 -12.27 -9.11
C VAL A 183 14.71 -10.87 -9.40
N ALA A 184 14.45 -10.57 -10.67
CA ALA A 184 13.82 -9.30 -11.04
C ALA A 184 12.36 -9.27 -10.54
N SER A 185 11.88 -8.07 -10.21
CA SER A 185 10.50 -7.82 -9.77
C SER A 185 9.84 -6.82 -10.71
N PHE A 186 8.54 -7.02 -10.94
CA PHE A 186 7.69 -6.12 -11.69
C PHE A 186 6.57 -5.63 -10.78
N ASN A 187 6.41 -4.31 -10.68
CA ASN A 187 5.36 -3.67 -9.90
C ASN A 187 4.57 -2.72 -10.79
N HIS A 188 3.24 -2.84 -10.76
CA HIS A 188 2.32 -1.96 -11.48
C HIS A 188 1.46 -1.19 -10.49
N ASN A 189 1.60 0.14 -10.47
CA ASN A 189 0.73 0.98 -9.65
C ASN A 189 -0.61 1.20 -10.36
N ILE A 190 -1.68 0.65 -9.80
CA ILE A 190 -3.05 0.79 -10.31
C ILE A 190 -3.61 2.20 -10.03
N GLY A 191 -3.05 2.92 -9.05
CA GLY A 191 -3.49 4.25 -8.66
C GLY A 191 -4.73 4.26 -7.75
N PRO A 192 -5.34 5.45 -7.52
CA PRO A 192 -5.02 6.74 -8.15
C PRO A 192 -3.87 7.50 -7.50
N GLY A 193 -3.40 7.08 -6.32
CA GLY A 193 -2.25 7.69 -5.65
C GLY A 193 -0.92 7.28 -6.29
N ASP A 194 0.10 8.12 -6.10
CA ASP A 194 1.45 7.83 -6.57
C ASP A 194 2.20 6.89 -5.62
N CYS A 195 3.22 6.22 -6.15
CA CYS A 195 4.22 5.52 -5.35
C CYS A 195 5.59 6.18 -5.54
N ILE A 196 6.30 6.44 -4.45
CA ILE A 196 7.71 6.85 -4.44
C ILE A 196 8.58 5.62 -4.28
N TRP A 197 9.59 5.52 -5.14
CA TRP A 197 10.54 4.40 -5.13
C TRP A 197 11.95 4.86 -4.82
N TYR A 198 12.61 4.16 -3.90
CA TYR A 198 14.04 4.36 -3.61
C TYR A 198 14.80 3.09 -3.93
N CYS A 199 15.82 3.23 -4.79
CA CYS A 199 16.61 2.12 -5.28
C CYS A 199 18.11 2.36 -5.08
N VAL A 200 18.84 1.30 -4.71
CA VAL A 200 20.31 1.32 -4.62
C VAL A 200 20.85 0.23 -5.55
N PRO A 201 21.82 0.53 -6.44
CA PRO A 201 22.45 -0.47 -7.27
C PRO A 201 23.11 -1.58 -6.43
N LEU A 202 22.96 -2.83 -6.86
CA LEU A 202 23.56 -3.98 -6.19
C LEU A 202 25.09 -3.81 -5.99
N SER A 203 25.79 -3.23 -6.97
CA SER A 203 27.24 -2.96 -6.90
C SER A 203 27.65 -1.96 -5.83
N ARG A 204 26.74 -1.12 -5.35
CA ARG A 204 26.97 -0.14 -4.28
C ARG A 204 26.45 -0.61 -2.93
N SER A 205 25.83 -1.79 -2.89
CA SER A 205 25.46 -2.44 -1.65
C SER A 205 26.72 -3.11 -1.07
N LEU A 206 27.22 -2.62 0.06
CA LEU A 206 28.31 -3.29 0.82
C LEU A 206 27.82 -4.62 1.45
N ILE A 207 26.54 -4.95 1.24
CA ILE A 207 25.82 -6.15 1.64
C ILE A 207 24.91 -6.46 0.44
N ASN A 208 25.17 -7.56 -0.27
CA ASN A 208 24.51 -8.00 -1.53
C ASN A 208 22.98 -7.78 -1.61
N TYR A 209 22.50 -6.58 -1.93
CA TYR A 209 21.06 -6.35 -2.12
C TYR A 209 20.75 -5.34 -3.25
N SER A 210 19.97 -5.78 -4.24
CA SER A 210 19.22 -4.90 -5.16
C SER A 210 17.96 -4.45 -4.44
N ASN A 211 17.96 -3.23 -3.91
CA ASN A 211 16.93 -2.78 -2.99
C ASN A 211 15.86 -1.95 -3.68
N VAL A 212 14.62 -2.18 -3.29
CA VAL A 212 13.49 -1.41 -3.76
C VAL A 212 12.59 -1.05 -2.55
N LEU A 213 12.58 0.22 -2.16
CA LEU A 213 11.58 0.77 -1.22
C LEU A 213 10.40 1.27 -2.04
N CYS A 214 9.17 0.92 -1.66
CA CYS A 214 7.95 1.50 -2.23
C CYS A 214 7.16 2.18 -1.12
N GLU A 215 6.90 3.47 -1.30
CA GLU A 215 6.06 4.27 -0.41
C GLU A 215 4.91 4.88 -1.21
N THR A 216 3.74 5.05 -0.62
CA THR A 216 2.59 5.79 -1.20
C THR A 216 2.27 7.00 -0.37
#